data_AF-A0A7G6WZM1-F1
#
_entry.id   AF-A0A7G6WZM1-F1
#
_cell.length_a   1.000
_cell.length_b   1.000
_cell.length_c   1.000
_cell.angle_alpha   90.00
_cell.angle_beta   90.00
_cell.angle_gamma   90.00
#
_symmetry.space_group_name_H-M   'P 1'
#
loop_
_entity.id
_entity.type
_entity.pdbx_description
1 polymer ?
#
loop_
_entity_poly.entity_id
_entity_poly.type
_entity_poly.pdbx_seq_one_letter_code
_entity_poly.pdbx_strand_id
1 'polypeptide(L)' 'MADLRNKRRKIPGGRSGAPVQQGHALRRVQLACGHVQRDRIAHTGDHVWCEADCSDWVRVISVEE' A
#
# COMPACT_ATOMS: atom_id res chain seq x y z
N MET A 1 -19.76 17.25 -9.35
CA MET A 1 -19.06 16.95 -8.08
C MET A 1 -19.15 15.45 -7.86
N ALA A 2 -18.06 14.70 -8.08
CA ALA A 2 -18.08 13.25 -8.04
C ALA A 2 -18.05 12.75 -6.59
N ASP A 3 -19.00 11.88 -6.26
CA ASP A 3 -19.30 11.34 -4.94
C ASP A 3 -18.12 10.47 -4.44
N LEU A 4 -17.41 10.95 -3.42
CA LEU A 4 -16.27 10.27 -2.77
C LEU A 4 -16.72 9.19 -1.76
N ARG A 5 -17.96 8.69 -1.85
CA ARG A 5 -18.44 7.62 -0.99
C ARG A 5 -17.86 6.27 -1.40
N ASN A 6 -16.73 5.95 -0.78
CA ASN A 6 -16.52 4.65 -0.15
C ASN A 6 -16.76 3.42 -1.05
N LYS A 7 -16.12 3.39 -2.23
CA LYS A 7 -15.60 2.12 -2.75
C LYS A 7 -14.44 1.72 -1.85
N ARG A 8 -14.76 1.18 -0.68
CA ARG A 8 -13.80 0.48 0.18
C ARG A 8 -13.15 -0.56 -0.71
N ARG A 9 -11.93 -0.28 -1.21
CA ARG A 9 -11.05 -1.27 -1.83
C ARG A 9 -11.04 -2.41 -0.81
N LYS A 10 -11.73 -3.49 -1.13
CA LYS A 10 -12.13 -4.55 -0.21
C LYS A 10 -10.84 -5.19 0.26
N ILE A 11 -10.27 -4.70 1.37
CA ILE A 11 -9.08 -5.29 1.99
C ILE A 11 -9.50 -6.72 2.31
N PRO A 12 -8.91 -7.74 1.65
CA PRO A 12 -9.30 -9.13 1.88
C PRO A 12 -9.22 -9.45 3.39
N GLY A 13 -10.24 -10.13 3.91
CA GLY A 13 -10.35 -10.41 5.34
C GLY A 13 -9.09 -11.08 5.88
N GLY A 14 -8.53 -10.54 6.97
CA GLY A 14 -7.28 -10.99 7.57
C GLY A 14 -6.04 -10.15 7.24
N ARG A 15 -6.17 -9.03 6.51
CA ARG A 15 -5.04 -8.15 6.17
C ARG A 15 -5.08 -6.83 6.93
N SER A 16 -3.99 -6.53 7.62
CA SER A 16 -3.76 -5.28 8.36
C SER A 16 -3.21 -4.21 7.42
N GLY A 17 -4.09 -3.49 6.72
CA GLY A 17 -3.72 -2.25 6.03
C GLY A 17 -4.40 -1.08 6.73
N ALA A 18 -3.67 -0.30 7.53
CA ALA A 18 -4.22 0.89 8.17
C ALA A 18 -4.43 2.01 7.13
N PRO A 19 -5.53 2.79 7.20
CA PRO A 19 -5.68 3.97 6.35
C PRO A 19 -4.61 5.02 6.70
N VAL A 20 -3.91 5.47 5.66
CA VAL A 20 -2.65 6.21 5.73
C VAL A 20 -2.94 7.68 6.13
N GLN A 21 -2.45 8.23 7.25
CA GLN A 21 -2.68 9.64 7.71
C GLN A 21 -1.72 10.70 7.13
N GLN A 22 -2.22 11.74 6.44
CA GLN A 22 -1.44 12.76 5.70
C GLN A 22 -0.48 13.58 6.59
N GLY A 23 0.78 13.15 6.75
CA GLY A 23 1.78 13.94 7.49
C GLY A 23 3.24 13.47 7.52
N HIS A 24 3.58 12.32 6.92
CA HIS A 24 4.94 11.75 7.05
C HIS A 24 5.70 11.71 5.71
N ALA A 25 7.03 11.82 5.81
CA ALA A 25 7.95 11.62 4.68
C ALA A 25 7.74 10.22 4.06
N LEU A 26 7.67 10.16 2.73
CA LEU A 26 7.40 8.92 2.00
C LEU A 26 8.67 8.08 1.89
N ARG A 27 8.64 6.87 2.46
CA ARG A 27 9.73 5.88 2.37
C ARG A 27 9.60 5.10 1.06
N ARG A 28 10.71 4.59 0.53
CA ARG A 28 10.66 3.71 -0.65
C ARG A 28 10.39 2.29 -0.19
N VAL A 29 9.45 1.62 -0.84
CA VAL A 29 8.95 0.31 -0.43
C VAL A 29 9.03 -0.61 -1.63
N GLN A 30 9.79 -1.69 -1.50
CA GLN A 30 9.90 -2.71 -2.52
C GLN A 30 8.84 -3.77 -2.30
N LEU A 31 8.09 -4.07 -3.37
CA LEU A 31 7.03 -5.07 -3.37
C LEU A 31 7.53 -6.37 -4.00
N ALA A 32 6.95 -7.50 -3.58
CA ALA A 32 7.31 -8.84 -4.05
C ALA A 32 7.13 -9.04 -5.57
N CYS A 33 6.33 -8.20 -6.21
CA CYS A 33 6.16 -8.17 -7.67
C CYS A 33 7.31 -7.46 -8.40
N GLY A 34 8.29 -6.91 -7.68
CA GLY A 34 9.43 -6.17 -8.23
C GLY A 34 9.21 -4.67 -8.37
N HIS A 35 7.97 -4.17 -8.18
CA HIS A 35 7.69 -2.74 -8.21
C HIS A 35 8.14 -2.02 -6.93
N VAL A 36 8.58 -0.78 -7.08
CA VAL A 36 8.90 0.12 -5.96
C VAL A 36 7.81 1.17 -5.86
N GLN A 37 7.32 1.38 -4.64
CA GLN A 37 6.31 2.39 -4.32
C GLN A 37 6.77 3.28 -3.18
N ARG A 38 6.05 4.37 -2.98
CA ARG A 38 6.31 5.31 -1.90
C ARG A 38 5.20 5.22 -0.88
N ASP A 39 5.50 4.61 0.26
CA ASP A 39 4.56 4.46 1.36
C ASP A 39 5.21 4.94 2.66
N ARG A 40 4.40 5.51 3.54
CA ARG A 40 4.87 6.04 4.82
C ARG A 40 4.66 5.09 5.98
N ILE A 41 3.75 4.13 5.88
CA ILE A 41 3.38 3.23 6.99
C ILE A 41 3.74 1.78 6.72
N ALA A 42 3.97 1.41 5.46
CA ALA A 42 4.25 0.03 5.11
C ALA A 42 5.57 -0.44 5.71
N HIS A 43 5.54 -1.61 6.33
CA HIS A 43 6.70 -2.31 6.83
C HIS A 43 6.92 -3.60 6.05
N THR A 44 8.12 -4.15 6.14
CA THR A 44 8.43 -5.47 5.58
C THR A 44 7.44 -6.51 6.09
N GLY A 45 6.80 -7.23 5.16
CA GLY A 45 5.80 -8.24 5.46
C GLY A 45 4.35 -7.78 5.29
N ASP A 46 4.08 -6.47 5.26
CA ASP A 46 2.73 -5.94 5.02
C ASP A 46 2.26 -6.23 3.59
N HIS A 47 0.95 -6.18 3.36
CA HIS A 47 0.38 -6.22 2.01
C HIS A 47 -0.09 -4.83 1.61
N VAL A 48 0.49 -4.29 0.55
CA VAL A 48 0.17 -2.97 0.01
C VAL A 48 -0.42 -3.14 -1.38
N TRP A 49 -1.39 -2.30 -1.73
CA TRP A 49 -1.96 -2.31 -3.06
C TRP A 49 -0.94 -1.78 -4.07
N CYS A 50 -0.51 -2.62 -5.00
CA CYS A 50 0.38 -2.21 -6.06
C CYS A 50 -0.37 -1.38 -7.10
N GLU A 51 -0.26 -0.05 -7.00
CA GLU A 51 -0.75 0.95 -7.97
C GLU A 51 -0.09 0.92 -9.37
N ALA A 52 0.91 0.07 -9.60
CA ALA A 52 1.45 -0.16 -10.95
C ALA A 52 0.54 -1.11 -11.75
N ASP A 53 1.10 -1.95 -12.61
CA ASP A 53 0.31 -2.83 -13.50
C ASP A 53 -0.31 -4.04 -12.80
N CYS A 54 0.15 -4.39 -11.60
CA CYS A 54 -0.34 -5.60 -10.92
C CYS A 54 -1.80 -5.47 -10.50
N SER A 55 -2.28 -4.26 -10.16
CA SER A 55 -3.63 -4.03 -9.63
C SER A 55 -4.04 -5.07 -8.58
N ASP A 56 -3.11 -5.43 -7.69
CA ASP A 56 -3.28 -6.45 -6.66
C ASP A 56 -2.56 -6.05 -5.38
N TRP A 57 -2.91 -6.70 -4.29
CA TRP A 57 -2.26 -6.56 -2.99
C TRP A 57 -0.99 -7.40 -2.93
N VAL A 58 0.14 -6.72 -2.96
CA VAL A 58 1.46 -7.35 -2.99
C VAL A 58 2.16 -7.19 -1.65
N ARG A 59 2.87 -8.23 -1.23
CA ARG A 59 3.65 -8.22 0.00
C ARG A 59 4.87 -7.30 -0.14
N VAL A 60 5.15 -6.53 0.89
CA VAL A 60 6.37 -5.71 1.02
C VAL A 60 7.54 -6.62 1.39
N ILE A 61 8.63 -6.53 0.64
CA ILE A 61 9.87 -7.28 0.90
C ILE A 61 10.94 -6.44 1.56
N SER A 62 11.01 -5.15 1.25
CA SER A 62 11.98 -4.24 1.86
C SER A 62 11.44 -2.81 1.90
N VAL A 63 11.98 -2.02 2.82
CA VAL A 63 11.70 -0.59 2.97
C VAL A 63 13.05 0.12 3.06
N GLU A 64 13.26 1.13 2.23
CA GLU A 64 14.42 2.02 2.28
C GLU A 64 13.99 3.35 2.91
N GLU A 65 14.66 3.73 4.00
CA GLU A 65 14.39 4.92 4.82
C GLU A 65 15.25 6.13 4.41
#